data_AF-A0A0T1WR94-F1
#
_entry.id   AF-A0A0T1WR94-F1
#
_cell.length_a   1.000
_cell.length_b   1.000
_cell.length_c   1.000
_cell.angle_alpha   90.00
_cell.angle_beta   90.00
_cell.angle_gamma   90.00
#
_symmetry.space_group_name_H-M   'P 1'
#
loop_
_entity.id
_entity.type
_entity.pdbx_description
1 polymer ?
#
loop_
_entity_poly.entity_id
_entity_poly.type
_entity_poly.pdbx_seq_one_letter_code
_entity_poly.pdbx_strand_id
1 'polypeptide(L)'
;MSRDTLKTLFHPFETGVVPAPAEGERVLFLGAEAGYRLPEEFAGSIAAVQALKPLYRGLEAAKAAVTPVVEGEDYDAALILCGKHKGENEDRIAEALKRVKVGGLIVVAGGKEDGIQSLRKRVNQLGWGGDSLPKYHGIAFWFGRPEEVADVIAKFSKKPVRVEGRFDAAPGMFSHERVDAGSELLASRLPDDFKGHAADFGAGWGYLSVMLAEKSPGLKGIDLFEADHHALEAARANLKANCPNVPTRFFWQDLTSEETRDKYDLIVMNPPFHETQAADPALGVAMIKAAARALKIGGKLMLVANRGMPYEPVMAETFKEWGETCRNARFKVLWGKR
;
A
#
# COMPACT_ATOMS: atom_id res chain seq x y z
N MET A 1 -11.68 -14.52 4.47
CA MET A 1 -12.87 -13.96 5.14
C MET A 1 -12.84 -12.46 4.93
N SER A 2 -13.97 -11.85 4.55
CA SER A 2 -14.04 -10.39 4.42
C SER A 2 -13.94 -9.72 5.78
N ARG A 3 -13.34 -8.54 5.80
CA ARG A 3 -13.23 -7.72 7.00
C ARG A 3 -14.61 -7.33 7.49
N ASP A 4 -14.87 -7.45 8.79
CA ASP A 4 -16.20 -7.14 9.34
C ASP A 4 -16.65 -5.70 9.07
N THR A 5 -15.71 -4.76 9.00
CA THR A 5 -15.98 -3.36 8.66
C THR A 5 -16.44 -3.16 7.22
N LEU A 6 -16.10 -4.08 6.31
CA LEU A 6 -16.63 -4.08 4.95
C LEU A 6 -18.14 -4.35 4.95
N LYS A 7 -18.63 -5.26 5.82
CA LYS A 7 -20.07 -5.47 6.00
C LYS A 7 -20.74 -4.26 6.63
N THR A 8 -20.06 -3.62 7.60
CA THR A 8 -20.56 -2.38 8.22
C THR A 8 -20.81 -1.29 7.18
N LEU A 9 -19.97 -1.18 6.15
CA LEU A 9 -20.11 -0.17 5.09
C LEU A 9 -21.44 -0.25 4.33
N PHE A 10 -21.96 -1.46 4.11
CA PHE A 10 -23.21 -1.67 3.38
C PHE A 10 -24.45 -1.73 4.29
N HIS A 11 -24.25 -1.85 5.61
CA HIS A 11 -25.33 -1.99 6.58
C HIS A 11 -26.37 -0.85 6.59
N PRO A 12 -26.01 0.44 6.37
CA PRO A 12 -27.01 1.51 6.26
C PRO A 12 -28.01 1.32 5.12
N PHE A 13 -27.59 0.69 4.01
CA PHE A 13 -28.46 0.39 2.88
C PHE A 13 -29.36 -0.82 3.19
N GLU A 14 -28.79 -1.89 3.78
CA GLU A 14 -29.54 -3.09 4.18
C GLU A 14 -30.69 -2.80 5.15
N THR A 15 -30.54 -1.76 5.97
CA THR A 15 -31.54 -1.35 6.97
C THR A 15 -32.52 -0.32 6.44
N GLY A 16 -32.36 0.16 5.20
CA GLY A 16 -33.18 1.20 4.59
C GLY A 16 -33.01 2.59 5.21
N VAL A 17 -32.00 2.79 6.06
CA VAL A 17 -31.72 4.09 6.69
C VAL A 17 -31.12 5.07 5.69
N VAL A 18 -30.37 4.55 4.72
CA VAL A 18 -29.79 5.30 3.61
C VAL A 18 -30.32 4.73 2.29
N PRO A 19 -30.77 5.57 1.34
CA PRO A 19 -31.23 5.08 0.05
C PRO A 19 -30.09 4.37 -0.69
N ALA A 20 -30.35 3.17 -1.20
CA ALA A 20 -29.41 2.44 -2.02
C ALA A 20 -29.28 3.12 -3.39
N PRO A 21 -28.05 3.22 -3.96
CA PRO A 21 -27.85 3.74 -5.31
C PRO A 21 -28.65 2.96 -6.35
N ALA A 22 -29.36 3.68 -7.20
CA ALA A 22 -30.27 3.16 -8.22
C ALA A 22 -29.56 2.78 -9.53
N GLU A 23 -30.29 2.13 -10.43
CA GLU A 23 -29.78 1.80 -11.77
C GLU A 23 -29.39 3.08 -12.53
N GLY A 24 -28.22 3.06 -13.17
CA GLY A 24 -27.64 4.20 -13.86
C GLY A 24 -26.78 5.12 -12.99
N GLU A 25 -26.86 5.01 -11.66
CA GLU A 25 -25.98 5.76 -10.75
C GLU A 25 -24.58 5.14 -10.68
N ARG A 26 -23.57 5.99 -10.55
CA ARG A 26 -22.16 5.63 -10.46
C ARG A 26 -21.66 5.84 -9.03
N VAL A 27 -21.11 4.78 -8.44
CA VAL A 27 -20.61 4.75 -7.07
C VAL A 27 -19.10 4.57 -7.07
N LEU A 28 -18.37 5.53 -6.51
CA LEU A 28 -16.93 5.42 -6.30
C LEU A 28 -16.64 4.65 -5.01
N PHE A 29 -15.90 3.55 -5.06
CA PHE A 29 -15.53 2.80 -3.86
C PHE A 29 -14.03 2.91 -3.56
N LEU A 30 -13.67 3.73 -2.57
CA LEU A 30 -12.30 4.00 -2.13
C LEU A 30 -11.88 3.05 -0.99
N GLY A 31 -10.68 2.49 -1.12
CA GLY A 31 -10.20 1.45 -0.19
C GLY A 31 -10.96 0.14 -0.40
N ALA A 32 -11.40 -0.11 -1.64
CA ALA A 32 -12.26 -1.23 -1.95
C ALA A 32 -11.61 -2.57 -1.60
N GLU A 33 -12.40 -3.48 -1.03
CA GLU A 33 -12.01 -4.87 -0.77
C GLU A 33 -13.11 -5.79 -1.28
N ALA A 34 -12.76 -7.01 -1.68
CA ALA A 34 -13.74 -8.00 -2.12
C ALA A 34 -14.46 -8.67 -0.94
N GLY A 35 -15.53 -9.41 -1.24
CA GLY A 35 -16.25 -10.22 -0.24
C GLY A 35 -17.36 -9.48 0.50
N TYR A 36 -17.90 -8.42 -0.11
CA TYR A 36 -19.18 -7.82 0.26
C TYR A 36 -20.34 -8.47 -0.51
N ARG A 37 -21.55 -8.34 0.03
CA ARG A 37 -22.80 -8.64 -0.66
C ARG A 37 -23.56 -7.34 -0.81
N LEU A 38 -24.04 -7.07 -2.01
CA LEU A 38 -24.89 -5.91 -2.25
C LEU A 38 -26.31 -6.19 -1.74
N PRO A 39 -26.96 -5.23 -1.07
CA PRO A 39 -28.41 -5.27 -0.82
C PRO A 39 -29.19 -5.43 -2.12
N GLU A 40 -30.39 -5.98 -2.05
CA GLU A 40 -31.24 -6.23 -3.24
C GLU A 40 -31.57 -4.92 -3.98
N GLU A 41 -31.74 -3.84 -3.21
CA GLU A 41 -32.09 -2.51 -3.72
C GLU A 41 -30.87 -1.76 -4.30
N PHE A 42 -29.65 -2.27 -4.13
CA PHE A 42 -28.43 -1.63 -4.64
C PHE A 42 -28.21 -2.01 -6.10
N ALA A 43 -28.64 -1.14 -7.00
CA ALA A 43 -28.54 -1.33 -8.46
C ALA A 43 -27.47 -0.45 -9.13
N GLY A 44 -26.85 0.48 -8.40
CA GLY A 44 -25.79 1.35 -8.90
C GLY A 44 -24.51 0.61 -9.28
N SER A 45 -23.81 1.13 -10.28
CA SER A 45 -22.54 0.59 -10.75
C SER A 45 -21.38 1.03 -9.83
N ILE A 46 -20.53 0.09 -9.40
CA ILE A 46 -19.39 0.38 -8.52
C ILE A 46 -18.09 0.47 -9.32
N ALA A 47 -17.41 1.61 -9.22
CA ALA A 47 -16.02 1.79 -9.64
C ALA A 47 -15.12 1.64 -8.40
N ALA A 48 -14.51 0.47 -8.25
CA ALA A 48 -13.65 0.14 -7.12
C ALA A 48 -12.23 0.67 -7.31
N VAL A 49 -11.62 1.21 -6.24
CA VAL A 49 -10.25 1.73 -6.26
C VAL A 49 -9.42 1.09 -5.16
N GLN A 50 -8.35 0.41 -5.57
CA GLN A 50 -7.48 -0.34 -4.68
C GLN A 50 -6.04 -0.40 -5.21
N ALA A 51 -5.12 0.28 -4.52
CA ALA A 51 -3.71 0.35 -4.89
C ALA A 51 -2.88 -0.84 -4.42
N LEU A 52 -3.36 -1.61 -3.44
CA LEU A 52 -2.64 -2.75 -2.88
C LEU A 52 -2.93 -4.03 -3.69
N LYS A 53 -1.90 -4.58 -4.34
CA LYS A 53 -2.01 -5.66 -5.33
C LYS A 53 -2.76 -6.90 -4.83
N PRO A 54 -2.50 -7.45 -3.62
CA PRO A 54 -3.28 -8.57 -3.09
C PRO A 54 -4.79 -8.29 -3.02
N LEU A 55 -5.18 -7.10 -2.57
CA LEU A 55 -6.59 -6.71 -2.44
C LEU A 55 -7.22 -6.43 -3.81
N TYR A 56 -6.47 -5.78 -4.69
CA TYR A 56 -6.86 -5.55 -6.09
C TYR A 56 -7.16 -6.87 -6.81
N ARG A 57 -6.28 -7.87 -6.68
CA ARG A 57 -6.51 -9.21 -7.25
C ARG A 57 -7.76 -9.89 -6.67
N GLY A 58 -8.04 -9.68 -5.39
CA GLY A 58 -9.29 -10.15 -4.76
C GLY A 58 -10.53 -9.57 -5.44
N LEU A 59 -10.49 -8.29 -5.80
CA LEU A 59 -11.56 -7.61 -6.55
C LEU A 59 -11.66 -8.10 -8.00
N GLU A 60 -10.52 -8.27 -8.69
CA GLU A 60 -10.50 -8.86 -10.05
C GLU A 60 -11.10 -10.27 -10.06
N ALA A 61 -10.74 -11.10 -9.09
CA ALA A 61 -11.29 -12.45 -8.95
C ALA A 61 -12.80 -12.44 -8.69
N ALA A 62 -13.30 -11.41 -8.01
CA ALA A 62 -14.72 -11.15 -7.81
C ALA A 62 -15.40 -10.46 -9.03
N LYS A 63 -14.66 -10.24 -10.13
CA LYS A 63 -15.11 -9.55 -11.35
C LYS A 63 -15.59 -8.12 -11.11
N ALA A 64 -15.09 -7.46 -10.06
CA ALA A 64 -15.37 -6.05 -9.83
C ALA A 64 -14.63 -5.18 -10.86
N ALA A 65 -15.25 -4.06 -11.27
CA ALA A 65 -14.58 -3.03 -12.05
C ALA A 65 -13.62 -2.27 -11.12
N VAL A 66 -12.34 -2.66 -11.12
CA VAL A 66 -11.32 -2.15 -10.20
C VAL A 66 -10.17 -1.47 -10.93
N THR A 67 -9.71 -0.33 -10.40
CA THR A 67 -8.52 0.40 -10.85
C THR A 67 -7.58 0.68 -9.66
N PRO A 68 -6.27 0.88 -9.88
CA PRO A 68 -5.34 1.25 -8.80
C PRO A 68 -5.48 2.72 -8.37
N VAL A 69 -6.02 3.57 -9.25
CA VAL A 69 -6.19 5.01 -9.05
C VAL A 69 -7.59 5.44 -9.47
N VAL A 70 -8.07 6.55 -8.91
CA VAL A 70 -9.42 7.06 -9.22
C VAL A 70 -9.47 7.64 -10.63
N GLU A 71 -10.40 7.14 -11.45
CA GLU A 71 -10.67 7.61 -12.80
C GLU A 71 -12.04 8.31 -12.88
N GLY A 72 -12.21 9.24 -13.81
CA GLY A 72 -13.50 9.92 -14.05
C GLY A 72 -13.96 10.87 -12.94
N GLU A 73 -15.10 11.52 -13.16
CA GLU A 73 -15.70 12.48 -12.25
C GLU A 73 -17.23 12.31 -12.24
N ASP A 74 -17.93 13.20 -11.54
CA ASP A 74 -19.40 13.25 -11.45
C ASP A 74 -20.02 11.92 -10.99
N TYR A 75 -19.48 11.36 -9.91
CA TYR A 75 -20.09 10.22 -9.22
C TYR A 75 -21.32 10.64 -8.42
N ASP A 76 -22.34 9.79 -8.38
CA ASP A 76 -23.58 10.04 -7.64
C ASP A 76 -23.41 9.73 -6.14
N ALA A 77 -22.53 8.77 -5.83
CA ALA A 77 -22.18 8.41 -4.46
C ALA A 77 -20.72 7.96 -4.33
N ALA A 78 -20.21 7.96 -3.09
CA ALA A 78 -18.97 7.30 -2.73
C ALA A 78 -19.10 6.41 -1.49
N LEU A 79 -18.40 5.28 -1.53
CA LEU A 79 -18.18 4.37 -0.42
C LEU A 79 -16.71 4.46 -0.02
N ILE A 80 -16.42 4.56 1.27
CA ILE A 80 -15.05 4.65 1.80
C ILE A 80 -14.87 3.62 2.89
N LEU A 81 -13.99 2.65 2.66
CA LEU A 81 -13.54 1.74 3.70
C LEU A 81 -12.25 2.28 4.30
N CYS A 82 -12.23 2.51 5.61
CA CYS A 82 -11.06 3.02 6.32
C CYS A 82 -10.01 1.93 6.55
N GLY A 83 -8.74 2.27 6.31
CA GLY A 83 -7.59 1.50 6.77
C GLY A 83 -7.05 2.03 8.10
N LYS A 84 -5.91 1.48 8.54
CA LYS A 84 -5.26 1.88 9.81
C LYS A 84 -4.59 3.26 9.75
N HIS A 85 -4.37 3.78 8.53
CA HIS A 85 -3.61 5.02 8.33
C HIS A 85 -4.54 6.23 8.24
N LYS A 86 -4.52 7.05 9.30
CA LYS A 86 -5.34 8.27 9.40
C LYS A 86 -5.21 9.19 8.18
N GLY A 87 -3.98 9.49 7.74
CA GLY A 87 -3.74 10.38 6.60
C GLY A 87 -4.31 9.84 5.29
N GLU A 88 -4.31 8.51 5.11
CA GLU A 88 -4.93 7.87 3.96
C GLU A 88 -6.46 7.92 4.01
N ASN A 89 -7.06 7.71 5.20
CA ASN A 89 -8.51 7.83 5.35
C ASN A 89 -9.01 9.26 5.07
N GLU A 90 -8.25 10.27 5.49
CA GLU A 90 -8.56 11.68 5.19
C GLU A 90 -8.46 11.98 3.70
N ASP A 91 -7.41 11.48 3.04
CA ASP A 91 -7.22 11.62 1.61
C ASP A 91 -8.34 10.97 0.80
N ARG A 92 -8.84 9.80 1.24
CA ARG A 92 -10.01 9.17 0.61
C ARG A 92 -11.26 10.05 0.72
N ILE A 93 -11.47 10.74 1.85
CA ILE A 93 -12.56 11.73 1.96
C ILE A 93 -12.30 12.89 1.00
N ALA A 94 -11.09 13.44 0.95
CA ALA A 94 -10.76 14.52 0.01
C ALA A 94 -11.02 14.12 -1.45
N GLU A 95 -10.65 12.89 -1.82
CA GLU A 95 -10.85 12.37 -3.16
C GLU A 95 -12.33 12.15 -3.48
N ALA A 96 -13.13 11.64 -2.53
CA ALA A 96 -14.58 11.56 -2.69
C ALA A 96 -15.21 12.96 -2.89
N LEU A 97 -14.79 13.96 -2.11
CA LEU A 97 -15.29 15.34 -2.23
C LEU A 97 -14.96 15.99 -3.59
N LYS A 98 -13.84 15.61 -4.22
CA LYS A 98 -13.48 16.11 -5.57
C LYS A 98 -14.34 15.50 -6.67
N ARG A 99 -14.79 14.25 -6.50
CA ARG A 99 -15.31 13.41 -7.59
C ARG A 99 -16.82 13.19 -7.51
N VAL A 100 -17.42 13.38 -6.34
CA VAL A 100 -18.87 13.21 -6.12
C VAL A 100 -19.61 14.52 -6.40
N LYS A 101 -20.75 14.42 -7.10
CA LYS A 101 -21.66 15.54 -7.40
C LYS A 101 -22.10 16.22 -6.11
N VAL A 102 -22.40 17.52 -6.18
CA VAL A 102 -23.01 18.25 -5.07
C VAL A 102 -24.28 17.51 -4.62
N GLY A 103 -24.43 17.30 -3.31
CA GLY A 103 -25.54 16.56 -2.71
C GLY A 103 -25.39 15.03 -2.76
N GLY A 104 -24.45 14.50 -3.56
CA GLY A 104 -24.21 13.06 -3.69
C GLY A 104 -23.80 12.42 -2.37
N LEU A 105 -24.23 11.17 -2.16
CA LEU A 105 -24.07 10.48 -0.89
C LEU A 105 -22.63 9.99 -0.68
N ILE A 106 -22.03 10.28 0.47
CA ILE A 106 -20.73 9.72 0.89
C ILE A 106 -20.94 8.88 2.14
N VAL A 107 -20.63 7.58 2.06
CA VAL A 107 -20.69 6.63 3.19
C VAL A 107 -19.28 6.18 3.56
N VAL A 108 -18.94 6.26 4.83
CA VAL A 108 -17.61 5.93 5.36
C VAL A 108 -17.75 4.90 6.47
N ALA A 109 -16.98 3.82 6.43
CA ALA A 109 -16.98 2.81 7.47
C ALA A 109 -15.58 2.35 7.87
N GLY A 110 -15.45 1.94 9.13
CA GLY A 110 -14.22 1.44 9.71
C GLY A 110 -14.42 0.93 11.12
N GLY A 111 -13.37 0.30 11.66
CA GLY A 111 -13.30 -0.18 13.03
C GLY A 111 -12.63 0.84 13.96
N LYS A 112 -12.63 0.52 15.26
CA LYS A 112 -11.94 1.33 16.27
C LYS A 112 -10.46 1.54 15.91
N GLU A 113 -9.78 0.47 15.51
CA GLU A 113 -8.35 0.48 15.14
C GLU A 113 -8.05 1.22 13.82
N ASP A 114 -9.08 1.54 13.02
CA ASP A 114 -8.95 2.40 11.83
C ASP A 114 -9.09 3.89 12.14
N GLY A 115 -9.38 4.22 13.40
CA GLY A 115 -9.63 5.59 13.82
C GLY A 115 -10.99 6.15 13.37
N ILE A 116 -11.97 5.30 13.05
CA ILE A 116 -13.27 5.71 12.51
C ILE A 116 -13.99 6.75 13.38
N GLN A 117 -13.91 6.62 14.70
CA GLN A 117 -14.55 7.55 15.63
C GLN A 117 -13.93 8.95 15.58
N SER A 118 -12.60 9.01 15.46
CA SER A 118 -11.86 10.27 15.34
C SER A 118 -12.20 10.96 14.01
N LEU A 119 -12.25 10.19 12.92
CA LEU A 119 -12.62 10.70 11.60
C LEU A 119 -14.05 11.24 11.58
N ARG A 120 -15.01 10.48 12.12
CA ARG A 120 -16.40 10.92 12.27
C ARG A 120 -16.52 12.21 13.09
N LYS A 121 -15.82 12.31 14.23
CA LYS A 121 -15.82 13.53 15.05
C LYS A 121 -15.32 14.74 14.25
N ARG A 122 -14.26 14.57 13.45
CA ARG A 122 -13.73 15.63 12.58
C ARG A 122 -14.74 16.05 11.50
N VAL A 123 -15.41 15.10 10.86
CA VAL A 123 -16.45 15.41 9.85
C VAL A 123 -17.64 16.13 10.49
N ASN A 124 -18.09 15.70 11.67
CA ASN A 124 -19.16 16.37 12.40
C ASN A 124 -18.82 17.83 12.77
N GLN A 125 -17.54 18.12 13.07
CA GLN A 125 -17.08 19.49 13.32
C GLN A 125 -17.12 20.40 12.09
N LEU A 126 -17.19 19.84 10.88
CA LEU A 126 -17.36 20.61 9.64
C LEU A 126 -18.83 21.02 9.41
N GLY A 127 -19.76 20.55 10.24
CA GLY A 127 -21.18 20.89 10.13
C GLY A 127 -21.95 20.10 9.06
N TRP A 128 -21.31 19.12 8.42
CA TRP A 128 -21.94 18.32 7.35
C TRP A 128 -22.89 17.25 7.84
N GLY A 129 -23.01 17.09 9.18
CA GLY A 129 -24.07 16.35 9.85
C GLY A 129 -24.34 14.96 9.27
N GLY A 130 -23.79 13.92 9.89
CA GLY A 130 -24.04 12.54 9.51
C GLY A 130 -24.59 11.69 10.64
N ASP A 131 -25.69 11.02 10.38
CA ASP A 131 -26.10 9.86 11.17
C ASP A 131 -25.06 8.75 11.06
N SER A 132 -25.14 7.79 11.97
CA SER A 132 -24.21 6.67 11.99
C SER A 132 -24.88 5.40 12.49
N LEU A 133 -24.43 4.26 12.00
CA LEU A 133 -24.88 2.96 12.45
C LEU A 133 -23.68 2.10 12.90
N PRO A 134 -23.66 1.66 14.18
CA PRO A 134 -22.70 0.67 14.63
C PRO A 134 -23.16 -0.74 14.26
N LYS A 135 -22.28 -1.53 13.66
CA LYS A 135 -22.51 -2.97 13.38
C LYS A 135 -21.19 -3.67 13.10
N TYR A 136 -21.10 -4.98 13.35
CA TYR A 136 -19.93 -5.82 13.05
C TYR A 136 -18.61 -5.24 13.59
N HIS A 137 -18.61 -4.77 14.84
CA HIS A 137 -17.46 -4.12 15.48
C HIS A 137 -16.90 -2.86 14.75
N GLY A 138 -17.67 -2.31 13.81
CA GLY A 138 -17.39 -1.07 13.09
C GLY A 138 -18.49 -0.04 13.25
N ILE A 139 -18.24 1.14 12.69
CA ILE A 139 -19.22 2.23 12.56
C ILE A 139 -19.25 2.65 11.09
N ALA A 140 -20.45 2.74 10.52
CA ALA A 140 -20.68 3.49 9.29
C ALA A 140 -21.26 4.87 9.64
N PHE A 141 -20.81 5.92 8.98
CA PHE A 141 -21.43 7.24 9.00
C PHE A 141 -21.51 7.78 7.57
N TRP A 142 -22.43 8.69 7.31
CA TRP A 142 -22.65 9.21 5.97
C TRP A 142 -23.05 10.67 5.97
N PHE A 143 -22.88 11.35 4.84
CA PHE A 143 -23.25 12.75 4.64
C PHE A 143 -23.41 13.02 3.14
N GLY A 144 -24.15 14.07 2.78
CA GLY A 144 -24.19 14.56 1.40
C GLY A 144 -22.95 15.41 1.09
N ARG A 145 -22.40 15.28 -0.12
CA ARG A 145 -21.26 16.10 -0.56
C ARG A 145 -21.67 17.59 -0.55
N PRO A 146 -21.01 18.46 0.21
CA PRO A 146 -21.37 19.87 0.30
C PRO A 146 -20.88 20.65 -0.93
N GLU A 147 -21.49 21.80 -1.21
CA GLU A 147 -21.06 22.70 -2.30
C GLU A 147 -19.60 23.13 -2.13
N GLU A 148 -19.31 23.77 -1.00
CA GLU A 148 -17.99 24.32 -0.68
C GLU A 148 -17.09 23.29 0.02
N VAL A 149 -16.08 22.81 -0.71
CA VAL A 149 -15.19 21.72 -0.26
C VAL A 149 -13.70 22.04 -0.37
N ALA A 150 -13.33 23.16 -0.99
CA ALA A 150 -11.94 23.47 -1.36
C ALA A 150 -10.99 23.45 -0.15
N ASP A 151 -11.37 24.10 0.95
CA ASP A 151 -10.55 24.16 2.18
C ASP A 151 -10.38 22.79 2.83
N VAL A 152 -11.43 21.96 2.82
CA VAL A 152 -11.37 20.62 3.40
C VAL A 152 -10.54 19.70 2.53
N ILE A 153 -10.68 19.77 1.21
CA ILE A 153 -9.83 19.06 0.26
C ILE A 153 -8.36 19.45 0.49
N ALA A 154 -8.04 20.74 0.62
CA ALA A 154 -6.68 21.21 0.85
C ALA A 154 -6.10 20.74 2.21
N LYS A 155 -6.96 20.58 3.23
CA LYS A 155 -6.57 20.10 4.56
C LYS A 155 -6.39 18.58 4.60
N PHE A 156 -7.22 17.83 3.88
CA PHE A 156 -7.28 16.37 3.97
C PHE A 156 -6.45 15.66 2.90
N SER A 157 -6.21 16.30 1.74
CA SER A 157 -5.39 15.71 0.68
C SER A 157 -3.99 15.40 1.17
N LYS A 158 -3.47 14.24 0.75
CA LYS A 158 -2.06 13.89 0.93
C LYS A 158 -1.18 14.97 0.33
N LYS A 159 -0.17 15.36 1.10
CA LYS A 159 0.89 16.25 0.62
C LYS A 159 2.15 15.42 0.41
N PRO A 160 2.73 15.42 -0.80
CA PRO A 160 4.04 14.85 -1.01
C PRO A 160 5.05 15.48 -0.05
N VAL A 161 5.92 14.65 0.51
CA VAL A 161 7.02 15.05 1.37
C VAL A 161 8.32 14.79 0.62
N ARG A 162 9.22 15.77 0.70
CA ARG A 162 10.58 15.63 0.17
C ARG A 162 11.50 15.12 1.27
N VAL A 163 11.83 13.83 1.25
CA VAL A 163 12.75 13.20 2.19
C VAL A 163 14.19 13.47 1.76
N GLU A 164 15.01 13.97 2.69
CA GLU A 164 16.41 14.36 2.47
C GLU A 164 16.65 15.32 1.30
N GLY A 165 15.63 16.06 0.86
CA GLY A 165 15.72 16.91 -0.33
C GLY A 165 15.80 16.14 -1.67
N ARG A 166 15.79 14.80 -1.64
CA ARG A 166 16.12 13.93 -2.78
C ARG A 166 15.02 12.99 -3.22
N PHE A 167 14.11 12.63 -2.32
CA PHE A 167 13.10 11.63 -2.57
C PHE A 167 11.70 12.18 -2.32
N ASP A 168 10.79 11.93 -3.26
CA ASP A 168 9.37 12.17 -3.09
C ASP A 168 8.71 10.94 -2.46
N ALA A 169 7.96 11.16 -1.39
CA ALA A 169 7.13 10.16 -0.72
C ALA A 169 5.79 10.80 -0.31
N ALA A 170 4.79 10.01 0.09
CA ALA A 170 3.50 10.55 0.53
C ALA A 170 2.87 9.69 1.65
N PRO A 171 1.95 10.26 2.46
CA PRO A 171 1.27 9.50 3.50
C PRO A 171 0.58 8.23 2.98
N GLY A 172 0.72 7.14 3.73
CA GLY A 172 0.30 5.79 3.32
C GLY A 172 1.46 4.92 2.82
N MET A 173 2.56 5.53 2.37
CA MET A 173 3.80 4.79 2.06
C MET A 173 4.60 4.49 3.33
N PHE A 174 5.37 3.39 3.29
CA PHE A 174 6.27 3.01 4.39
C PHE A 174 7.35 4.07 4.60
N SER A 175 7.52 4.52 5.85
CA SER A 175 8.48 5.56 6.25
C SER A 175 8.48 6.78 5.32
N HIS A 176 7.31 7.36 5.03
CA HIS A 176 7.20 8.48 4.08
C HIS A 176 7.73 9.83 4.60
N GLU A 177 7.99 9.96 5.90
CA GLU A 177 8.47 11.21 6.51
C GLU A 177 10.01 11.29 6.60
N ARG A 178 10.70 10.14 6.53
CA ARG A 178 12.15 10.03 6.67
C ARG A 178 12.63 8.69 6.11
N VAL A 179 13.91 8.58 5.81
CA VAL A 179 14.49 7.27 5.47
C VAL A 179 14.31 6.31 6.66
N ASP A 180 13.94 5.07 6.36
CA ASP A 180 13.85 4.01 7.37
C ASP A 180 15.25 3.55 7.81
N ALA A 181 15.47 3.49 9.13
CA ALA A 181 16.77 3.15 9.71
C ALA A 181 17.23 1.71 9.39
N GLY A 182 16.30 0.78 9.13
CA GLY A 182 16.63 -0.55 8.63
C GLY A 182 17.17 -0.47 7.20
N SER A 183 16.49 0.28 6.35
CA SER A 183 16.90 0.53 4.97
C SER A 183 18.25 1.24 4.89
N GLU A 184 18.51 2.23 5.76
CA GLU A 184 19.84 2.86 5.90
C GLU A 184 20.92 1.86 6.27
N LEU A 185 20.64 0.99 7.26
CA LEU A 185 21.59 -0.04 7.68
C LEU A 185 21.92 -0.98 6.51
N LEU A 186 20.92 -1.40 5.74
CA LEU A 186 21.13 -2.22 4.53
C LEU A 186 21.93 -1.47 3.47
N ALA A 187 21.54 -0.23 3.15
CA ALA A 187 22.24 0.63 2.17
C ALA A 187 23.73 0.80 2.50
N SER A 188 24.06 0.92 3.80
CA SER A 188 25.44 1.01 4.29
C SER A 188 26.28 -0.27 4.09
N ARG A 189 25.65 -1.38 3.70
CA ARG A 189 26.28 -2.70 3.48
C ARG A 189 26.07 -3.26 2.08
N LEU A 190 25.36 -2.55 1.20
CA LEU A 190 25.25 -2.90 -0.21
C LEU A 190 26.65 -2.98 -0.85
N PRO A 191 26.84 -3.88 -1.83
CA PRO A 191 28.11 -3.99 -2.53
C PRO A 191 28.44 -2.69 -3.26
N ASP A 192 29.73 -2.36 -3.27
CA ASP A 192 30.29 -1.31 -4.11
C ASP A 192 30.64 -1.93 -5.49
N ASP A 193 30.49 -1.16 -6.57
CA ASP A 193 30.85 -1.57 -7.95
C ASP A 193 30.19 -2.87 -8.45
N PHE A 194 28.95 -3.16 -8.03
CA PHE A 194 28.21 -4.32 -8.54
C PHE A 194 27.91 -4.20 -10.05
N LYS A 195 28.10 -5.29 -10.81
CA LYS A 195 27.99 -5.32 -12.28
C LYS A 195 26.91 -6.27 -12.82
N GLY A 196 26.05 -6.77 -11.96
CA GLY A 196 24.97 -7.70 -12.31
C GLY A 196 23.64 -7.01 -12.57
N HIS A 197 22.60 -7.80 -12.76
CA HIS A 197 21.21 -7.35 -12.74
C HIS A 197 20.64 -7.58 -11.35
N ALA A 198 20.12 -6.51 -10.72
CA ALA A 198 19.54 -6.55 -9.39
C ALA A 198 18.01 -6.53 -9.41
N ALA A 199 17.39 -6.92 -8.30
CA ALA A 199 16.01 -6.58 -7.99
C ALA A 199 15.86 -6.04 -6.57
N ASP A 200 14.87 -5.17 -6.37
CA ASP A 200 14.44 -4.62 -5.09
C ASP A 200 13.03 -5.15 -4.77
N PHE A 201 12.94 -6.02 -3.78
CA PHE A 201 11.69 -6.71 -3.40
C PHE A 201 11.02 -5.96 -2.23
N GLY A 202 9.85 -5.38 -2.47
CA GLY A 202 9.23 -4.44 -1.54
C GLY A 202 9.93 -3.08 -1.61
N ALA A 203 10.08 -2.55 -2.83
CA ALA A 203 10.92 -1.40 -3.11
C ALA A 203 10.46 -0.10 -2.43
N GLY A 204 9.20 -0.04 -1.96
CA GLY A 204 8.61 1.17 -1.40
C GLY A 204 8.73 2.32 -2.39
N TRP A 205 9.24 3.47 -1.93
CA TRP A 205 9.50 4.65 -2.75
C TRP A 205 10.92 4.66 -3.37
N GLY A 206 11.60 3.51 -3.42
CA GLY A 206 12.81 3.30 -4.23
C GLY A 206 14.14 3.68 -3.55
N TYR A 207 14.16 3.85 -2.23
CA TYR A 207 15.38 4.26 -1.51
C TYR A 207 16.55 3.29 -1.73
N LEU A 208 16.38 2.00 -1.45
CA LEU A 208 17.45 0.99 -1.60
C LEU A 208 17.94 0.89 -3.05
N SER A 209 17.02 1.03 -4.00
CA SER A 209 17.31 1.05 -5.42
C SER A 209 18.22 2.21 -5.84
N VAL A 210 17.94 3.44 -5.38
CA VAL A 210 18.83 4.60 -5.61
C VAL A 210 20.19 4.37 -4.96
N MET A 211 20.21 3.91 -3.71
CA MET A 211 21.48 3.69 -2.99
C MET A 211 22.36 2.63 -3.66
N LEU A 212 21.77 1.56 -4.20
CA LEU A 212 22.52 0.54 -4.96
C LEU A 212 23.06 1.12 -6.27
N ALA A 213 22.22 1.84 -7.02
CA ALA A 213 22.59 2.49 -8.27
C ALA A 213 23.78 3.44 -8.11
N GLU A 214 23.78 4.27 -7.06
CA GLU A 214 24.85 5.24 -6.81
C GLU A 214 26.18 4.56 -6.44
N LYS A 215 26.12 3.48 -5.67
CA LYS A 215 27.32 2.70 -5.29
C LYS A 215 27.86 1.81 -6.40
N SER A 216 27.07 1.57 -7.44
CA SER A 216 27.38 0.58 -8.47
C SER A 216 27.24 1.15 -9.88
N PRO A 217 28.21 1.97 -10.35
CA PRO A 217 28.17 2.54 -11.70
C PRO A 217 28.12 1.50 -12.82
N GLY A 218 28.57 0.26 -12.55
CA GLY A 218 28.53 -0.86 -13.49
C GLY A 218 27.23 -1.68 -13.48
N LEU A 219 26.22 -1.29 -12.69
CA LEU A 219 24.94 -1.98 -12.55
C LEU A 219 24.28 -2.14 -13.92
N LYS A 220 23.97 -3.39 -14.32
CA LYS A 220 23.32 -3.66 -15.62
C LYS A 220 21.85 -3.24 -15.64
N GLY A 221 21.23 -3.19 -14.47
CA GLY A 221 19.87 -2.73 -14.27
C GLY A 221 19.35 -3.15 -12.90
N ILE A 222 18.25 -2.52 -12.48
CA ILE A 222 17.53 -2.88 -11.27
C ILE A 222 16.02 -2.90 -11.52
N ASP A 223 15.41 -4.01 -11.13
CA ASP A 223 13.97 -4.20 -11.23
C ASP A 223 13.31 -4.00 -9.86
N LEU A 224 12.30 -3.13 -9.80
CA LEU A 224 11.61 -2.79 -8.56
C LEU A 224 10.26 -3.52 -8.51
N PHE A 225 10.04 -4.26 -7.44
CA PHE A 225 8.79 -4.98 -7.17
C PHE A 225 8.13 -4.38 -5.93
N GLU A 226 6.88 -3.96 -6.06
CA GLU A 226 6.11 -3.36 -4.98
C GLU A 226 4.63 -3.72 -5.11
N ALA A 227 3.99 -4.02 -3.98
CA ALA A 227 2.57 -4.38 -3.93
C ALA A 227 1.68 -3.13 -3.86
N ASP A 228 2.19 -2.00 -3.38
CA ASP A 228 1.47 -0.71 -3.40
C ASP A 228 1.75 0.09 -4.67
N HIS A 229 0.71 0.34 -5.47
CA HIS A 229 0.83 1.06 -6.74
C HIS A 229 1.40 2.48 -6.57
N HIS A 230 1.00 3.20 -5.53
CA HIS A 230 1.47 4.58 -5.32
C HIS A 230 2.93 4.62 -4.92
N ALA A 231 3.38 3.69 -4.06
CA ALA A 231 4.78 3.56 -3.69
C ALA A 231 5.66 3.25 -4.91
N LEU A 232 5.21 2.32 -5.78
CA LEU A 232 5.93 1.99 -7.01
C LEU A 232 6.08 3.21 -7.95
N GLU A 233 5.02 4.02 -8.09
CA GLU A 233 5.09 5.23 -8.91
C GLU A 233 6.00 6.31 -8.28
N ALA A 234 6.04 6.41 -6.96
CA ALA A 234 7.03 7.24 -6.27
C ALA A 234 8.47 6.74 -6.51
N ALA A 235 8.69 5.43 -6.46
CA ALA A 235 9.98 4.82 -6.78
C ALA A 235 10.40 5.14 -8.23
N ARG A 236 9.46 5.10 -9.18
CA ARG A 236 9.70 5.50 -10.57
C ARG A 236 10.16 6.95 -10.69
N ALA A 237 9.48 7.87 -10.02
CA ALA A 237 9.85 9.27 -10.00
C ALA A 237 11.24 9.49 -9.36
N ASN A 238 11.49 8.83 -8.23
CA ASN A 238 12.74 8.97 -7.48
C ASN A 238 13.95 8.41 -8.25
N LEU A 239 13.81 7.25 -8.90
CA LEU A 239 14.88 6.69 -9.73
C LEU A 239 15.16 7.59 -10.93
N LYS A 240 14.12 8.12 -11.59
CA LYS A 240 14.28 9.06 -12.70
C LYS A 240 15.01 10.33 -12.27
N ALA A 241 14.74 10.84 -11.06
CA ALA A 241 15.36 12.06 -10.55
C ALA A 241 16.81 11.87 -10.08
N ASN A 242 17.11 10.75 -9.42
CA ASN A 242 18.42 10.52 -8.79
C ASN A 242 19.38 9.69 -9.66
N CYS A 243 18.87 8.77 -10.48
CA CYS A 243 19.67 7.81 -11.24
C CYS A 243 19.13 7.62 -12.68
N PRO A 244 18.98 8.68 -13.50
CA PRO A 244 18.27 8.64 -14.78
C PRO A 244 18.85 7.69 -15.83
N ASN A 245 20.14 7.34 -15.69
CA ASN A 245 20.86 6.50 -16.65
C ASN A 245 20.85 5.01 -16.29
N VAL A 246 20.32 4.64 -15.12
CA VAL A 246 20.25 3.25 -14.71
C VAL A 246 19.06 2.57 -15.40
N PRO A 247 19.25 1.43 -16.09
CA PRO A 247 18.14 0.67 -16.62
C PRO A 247 17.24 0.17 -15.49
N THR A 248 15.98 0.60 -15.48
CA THR A 248 15.01 0.22 -14.45
C THR A 248 13.73 -0.34 -15.05
N ARG A 249 13.16 -1.37 -14.40
CA ARG A 249 11.80 -1.86 -14.67
C ARG A 249 11.00 -1.86 -13.37
N PHE A 250 9.68 -1.69 -13.49
CA PHE A 250 8.79 -1.50 -12.34
C PHE A 250 7.63 -2.48 -12.44
N PHE A 251 7.41 -3.26 -11.39
CA PHE A 251 6.43 -4.34 -11.35
C PHE A 251 5.50 -4.15 -10.15
N TRP A 252 4.23 -3.82 -10.44
CA TRP A 252 3.18 -3.78 -9.42
C TRP A 252 2.69 -5.22 -9.16
N GLN A 253 3.26 -5.85 -8.15
CA GLN A 253 3.15 -7.29 -7.92
C GLN A 253 3.12 -7.66 -6.44
N ASP A 254 2.30 -8.66 -6.13
CA ASP A 254 2.38 -9.38 -4.86
C ASP A 254 3.38 -10.54 -4.96
N LEU A 255 4.59 -10.33 -4.48
CA LEU A 255 5.67 -11.33 -4.48
C LEU A 255 5.35 -12.61 -3.67
N THR A 256 4.29 -12.60 -2.85
CA THR A 256 3.86 -13.81 -2.12
C THR A 256 2.99 -14.73 -2.96
N SER A 257 2.33 -14.21 -4.00
CA SER A 257 1.37 -14.93 -4.83
C SER A 257 1.66 -14.86 -6.34
N GLU A 258 2.65 -14.07 -6.75
CA GLU A 258 3.06 -13.87 -8.13
C GLU A 258 4.56 -14.18 -8.29
N GLU A 259 4.91 -14.92 -9.33
CA GLU A 259 6.30 -15.24 -9.63
C GLU A 259 6.95 -14.16 -10.52
N THR A 260 8.24 -13.89 -10.27
CA THR A 260 9.03 -13.04 -11.16
C THR A 260 9.36 -13.77 -12.46
N ARG A 261 9.34 -13.03 -13.57
CA ARG A 261 9.69 -13.59 -14.89
C ARG A 261 11.20 -13.80 -15.04
N ASP A 262 11.99 -12.88 -14.50
CA ASP A 262 13.44 -12.89 -14.63
C ASP A 262 14.15 -13.44 -13.39
N LYS A 263 15.44 -13.74 -13.57
CA LYS A 263 16.36 -14.14 -12.49
C LYS A 263 17.45 -13.11 -12.28
N TYR A 264 17.83 -12.88 -11.02
CA TYR A 264 18.73 -11.80 -10.63
C TYR A 264 20.05 -12.30 -10.06
N ASP A 265 21.10 -11.49 -10.22
CA ASP A 265 22.41 -11.72 -9.61
C ASP A 265 22.42 -11.24 -8.14
N LEU A 266 21.63 -10.21 -7.83
CA LEU A 266 21.43 -9.66 -6.49
C LEU A 266 19.94 -9.34 -6.27
N ILE A 267 19.41 -9.70 -5.10
CA ILE A 267 18.12 -9.19 -4.62
C ILE A 267 18.36 -8.46 -3.31
N VAL A 268 17.84 -7.24 -3.19
CA VAL A 268 17.80 -6.46 -1.95
C VAL A 268 16.36 -6.36 -1.46
N MET A 269 16.15 -6.39 -0.14
CA MET A 269 14.80 -6.15 0.40
C MET A 269 14.80 -5.69 1.86
N ASN A 270 13.80 -4.88 2.18
CA ASN A 270 13.37 -4.61 3.55
C ASN A 270 11.92 -5.08 3.68
N PRO A 271 11.68 -6.35 4.06
CA PRO A 271 10.34 -6.91 4.11
C PRO A 271 9.45 -6.13 5.10
N PRO A 272 8.17 -5.94 4.79
CA PRO A 272 7.25 -5.22 5.67
C PRO A 272 7.13 -5.91 7.03
N PHE A 273 7.04 -5.11 8.09
CA PHE A 273 6.75 -5.57 9.45
C PHE A 273 5.65 -4.71 10.07
N HIS A 274 4.77 -5.33 10.85
CA HIS A 274 3.78 -4.60 11.64
C HIS A 274 4.34 -4.32 13.04
N GLU A 275 4.54 -3.05 13.39
CA GLU A 275 5.00 -2.66 14.74
C GLU A 275 3.93 -2.84 15.83
N THR A 276 2.65 -2.99 15.46
CA THR A 276 1.51 -2.85 16.39
C THR A 276 0.73 -4.13 16.72
N GLN A 277 1.04 -5.27 16.09
CA GLN A 277 0.57 -6.60 16.49
C GLN A 277 1.70 -7.60 16.31
N ALA A 278 1.59 -8.80 16.92
CA ALA A 278 2.56 -9.89 16.76
C ALA A 278 3.01 -9.94 15.30
N ALA A 279 4.23 -9.49 15.03
CA ALA A 279 4.70 -9.30 13.67
C ALA A 279 4.58 -10.66 12.98
N ASP A 280 3.75 -10.75 11.95
CA ASP A 280 3.54 -11.99 11.24
C ASP A 280 4.81 -12.27 10.42
N PRO A 281 5.67 -13.21 10.86
CA PRO A 281 6.90 -13.49 10.14
C PRO A 281 6.59 -14.15 8.80
N ALA A 282 5.37 -14.69 8.60
CA ALA A 282 5.00 -15.44 7.42
C ALA A 282 5.14 -14.62 6.13
N LEU A 283 4.82 -13.33 6.16
CA LEU A 283 4.97 -12.45 5.00
C LEU A 283 6.45 -12.32 4.58
N GLY A 284 7.33 -12.02 5.54
CA GLY A 284 8.77 -11.95 5.26
C GLY A 284 9.36 -13.30 4.86
N VAL A 285 8.92 -14.39 5.48
CA VAL A 285 9.31 -15.77 5.10
C VAL A 285 8.90 -16.08 3.66
N ALA A 286 7.68 -15.71 3.25
CA ALA A 286 7.20 -15.89 1.89
C ALA A 286 8.04 -15.08 0.88
N MET A 287 8.38 -13.83 1.21
CA MET A 287 9.26 -12.99 0.39
C MET A 287 10.69 -13.56 0.29
N ILE A 288 11.25 -14.09 1.37
CA ILE A 288 12.57 -14.78 1.35
C ILE A 288 12.54 -15.95 0.38
N LYS A 289 11.49 -16.79 0.45
CA LYS A 289 11.33 -17.93 -0.46
C LYS A 289 11.13 -17.47 -1.91
N ALA A 290 10.39 -16.39 -2.15
CA ALA A 290 10.24 -15.79 -3.47
C ALA A 290 11.58 -15.28 -4.04
N ALA A 291 12.35 -14.56 -3.23
CA ALA A 291 13.67 -14.07 -3.61
C ALA A 291 14.62 -15.22 -4.00
N ALA A 292 14.65 -16.30 -3.21
CA ALA A 292 15.47 -17.46 -3.54
C ALA A 292 15.08 -18.11 -4.88
N ARG A 293 13.78 -18.22 -5.18
CA ARG A 293 13.32 -18.70 -6.50
C ARG A 293 13.75 -17.76 -7.62
N ALA A 294 13.78 -16.45 -7.37
CA ALA A 294 14.14 -15.40 -8.32
C ALA A 294 15.65 -15.16 -8.49
N LEU A 295 16.53 -15.80 -7.70
CA LEU A 295 17.98 -15.66 -7.89
C LEU A 295 18.52 -16.61 -8.96
N LYS A 296 19.55 -16.18 -9.69
CA LYS A 296 20.39 -17.08 -10.50
C LYS A 296 21.20 -18.02 -9.60
N ILE A 297 21.76 -19.09 -10.16
CA ILE A 297 22.75 -19.92 -9.46
C ILE A 297 23.93 -19.03 -9.06
N GLY A 298 24.33 -19.06 -7.79
CA GLY A 298 25.37 -18.19 -7.23
C GLY A 298 24.93 -16.75 -6.95
N GLY A 299 23.69 -16.38 -7.27
CA GLY A 299 23.10 -15.08 -6.93
C GLY A 299 22.89 -14.92 -5.43
N LYS A 300 22.82 -13.67 -4.97
CA LYS A 300 22.77 -13.30 -3.55
C LYS A 300 21.50 -12.55 -3.17
N LEU A 301 20.88 -12.92 -2.05
CA LEU A 301 19.91 -12.11 -1.32
C LEU A 301 20.63 -11.30 -0.25
N MET A 302 20.28 -10.02 -0.10
CA MET A 302 20.60 -9.19 1.06
C MET A 302 19.31 -8.59 1.61
N LEU A 303 19.03 -8.82 2.90
CA LEU A 303 17.83 -8.29 3.54
C LEU A 303 18.15 -7.65 4.87
N VAL A 304 17.36 -6.65 5.25
CA VAL A 304 17.31 -6.17 6.63
C VAL A 304 16.02 -6.64 7.29
N ALA A 305 16.11 -6.93 8.58
CA ALA A 305 14.96 -7.29 9.39
C ALA A 305 15.08 -6.68 10.78
N ASN A 306 13.94 -6.45 11.44
CA ASN A 306 13.92 -6.20 12.87
C ASN A 306 14.60 -7.36 13.61
N ARG A 307 15.36 -7.03 14.66
CA ARG A 307 16.19 -7.99 15.40
C ARG A 307 15.40 -9.21 15.89
N GLY A 308 14.15 -8.99 16.32
CA GLY A 308 13.24 -10.02 16.83
C GLY A 308 12.63 -10.94 15.77
N MET A 309 12.77 -10.65 14.47
CA MET A 309 12.20 -11.51 13.42
C MET A 309 13.02 -12.79 13.25
N PRO A 310 12.43 -13.98 13.37
CA PRO A 310 13.15 -15.24 13.30
C PRO A 310 13.33 -15.70 11.85
N TYR A 311 14.09 -14.96 11.04
CA TYR A 311 14.34 -15.31 9.64
C TYR A 311 15.50 -16.28 9.43
N GLU A 312 16.36 -16.49 10.42
CA GLU A 312 17.50 -17.42 10.35
C GLU A 312 17.10 -18.85 9.92
N PRO A 313 16.01 -19.46 10.45
CA PRO A 313 15.59 -20.80 10.02
C PRO A 313 15.24 -20.88 8.54
N VAL A 314 14.48 -19.91 8.01
CA VAL A 314 14.14 -19.90 6.58
C VAL A 314 15.37 -19.60 5.72
N MET A 315 16.31 -18.77 6.19
CA MET A 315 17.57 -18.54 5.47
C MET A 315 18.37 -19.84 5.35
N ALA A 316 18.48 -20.61 6.44
CA ALA A 316 19.18 -21.90 6.46
C ALA A 316 18.50 -22.98 5.61
N GLU A 317 17.16 -23.00 5.57
CA GLU A 317 16.38 -23.92 4.73
C GLU A 317 16.54 -23.60 3.24
N THR A 318 16.62 -22.31 2.89
CA THR A 318 16.41 -21.84 1.53
C THR A 318 17.71 -21.65 0.74
N PHE A 319 18.82 -21.29 1.41
CA PHE A 319 20.08 -20.94 0.75
C PHE A 319 21.19 -21.94 1.03
N LYS A 320 22.06 -22.14 0.04
CA LYS A 320 23.25 -23.01 0.18
C LYS A 320 24.24 -22.45 1.19
N GLU A 321 24.44 -21.13 1.15
CA GLU A 321 25.23 -20.39 2.11
C GLU A 321 24.40 -19.21 2.62
N TRP A 322 24.44 -18.95 3.93
CA TRP A 322 23.77 -17.79 4.52
C TRP A 322 24.59 -17.25 5.68
N GLY A 323 24.30 -16.03 6.08
CA GLY A 323 24.92 -15.44 7.26
C GLY A 323 24.34 -14.09 7.62
N GLU A 324 24.98 -13.46 8.59
CA GLU A 324 24.67 -12.11 9.03
C GLU A 324 25.84 -11.18 8.71
N THR A 325 25.57 -10.06 8.06
CA THR A 325 26.57 -9.03 7.76
C THR A 325 26.83 -8.16 9.00
N CYS A 326 25.77 -7.75 9.68
CA CYS A 326 25.84 -6.95 10.90
C CYS A 326 24.52 -6.95 11.66
N ARG A 327 24.57 -6.58 12.95
CA ARG A 327 23.41 -6.27 13.79
C ARG A 327 23.63 -5.02 14.62
N ASN A 328 22.55 -4.32 14.92
CA ASN A 328 22.52 -3.27 15.93
C ASN A 328 21.40 -3.55 16.95
N ALA A 329 21.06 -2.58 17.79
CA ALA A 329 20.04 -2.75 18.81
C ALA A 329 18.64 -3.09 18.25
N ARG A 330 18.32 -2.63 17.03
CA ARG A 330 16.98 -2.70 16.42
C ARG A 330 16.90 -3.64 15.22
N PHE A 331 17.95 -3.72 14.40
CA PHE A 331 17.94 -4.39 13.11
C PHE A 331 19.13 -5.34 12.95
N LYS A 332 18.97 -6.29 12.02
CA LYS A 332 20.04 -7.18 11.52
C LYS A 332 19.98 -7.25 10.00
N VAL A 333 21.15 -7.34 9.37
CA VAL A 333 21.30 -7.52 7.92
C VAL A 333 21.73 -8.95 7.67
N LEU A 334 20.88 -9.74 7.02
CA LEU A 334 21.13 -11.11 6.65
C LEU A 334 21.46 -11.20 5.15
N TRP A 335 22.18 -12.25 4.78
CA TRP A 335 22.43 -12.59 3.39
C TRP A 335 22.28 -14.09 3.14
N GLY A 336 21.93 -14.45 1.90
CA GLY A 336 21.82 -15.82 1.44
C GLY A 336 22.32 -15.94 0.01
N LYS A 337 22.96 -17.06 -0.35
CA LYS A 337 23.47 -17.34 -1.69
C LYS A 337 22.90 -18.65 -2.22
N ARG A 338 22.40 -18.62 -3.45
CA ARG A 338 21.77 -19.76 -4.12
C ARG A 338 22.78 -20.79 -4.62
#